data_AF-A0A5E3X592-F1
#
_entry.id   AF-A0A5E3X592-F1
#
_cell.length_a   1.000
_cell.length_b   1.000
_cell.length_c   1.000
_cell.angle_alpha   90.00
_cell.angle_beta   90.00
_cell.angle_gamma   90.00
#
_symmetry.space_group_name_H-M   'P 1'
#
loop_
_entity.id
_entity.type
_entity.pdbx_description
1 polymer ?
#
loop_
_entity_poly.entity_id
_entity_poly.type
_entity_poly.pdbx_seq_one_letter_code
_entity_poly.pdbx_strand_id
1 'polypeptide(L)'
;MRHQKSMASKTNAAVNKPSERRPTRAIVWTKQPVRRRVERNTLESSAYRLPSEILSMIFKYTTEVAGGPVNDARHWQLNPGRLHGPGWFVLLWVCSKWRRVLIADASLWAACYSQYPKLQETFLARAGLVPLTYRHTAYEPRLSPYSAMFRDDDEQLAKFFFDTPFERCSEIYVSDGRGNDVTDYIFQLSALSIEHPLRQLRKLHLETWPWNWSGGIASMLCQGRDACTIIGEQLEDVYFENCWTIVSSPMLKRLASVFKTNQLTRPTIHVFYRAMKVMCGNTLTHLELTNPIGGSYRDDVRQYTADPIALPSLTHMSLLGYAPYIANILRIITWPTDSTKLKVKTIVGDGPQQSFLDEEDILSLCCSRS
;
A
#
# COMPACT_ATOMS: atom_id res chain seq x y z
N MET A 1 -18.97 54.03 26.72
CA MET A 1 -20.38 53.67 26.46
C MET A 1 -20.45 52.15 26.36
N ARG A 2 -20.84 51.45 27.45
CA ARG A 2 -22.17 50.80 27.63
C ARG A 2 -22.52 49.91 26.44
N HIS A 3 -22.50 48.57 26.55
CA HIS A 3 -23.46 47.80 27.33
C HIS A 3 -22.92 46.42 27.78
N GLN A 4 -22.93 46.19 29.10
CA GLN A 4 -23.04 44.87 29.71
C GLN A 4 -24.49 44.39 29.60
N LYS A 5 -24.72 43.18 29.08
CA LYS A 5 -25.99 42.45 29.21
C LYS A 5 -25.77 41.26 30.14
N SER A 6 -26.24 41.45 31.37
CA SER A 6 -26.49 40.43 32.38
C SER A 6 -27.60 39.49 31.88
N MET A 7 -27.33 38.19 31.83
CA MET A 7 -28.36 37.15 31.74
C MET A 7 -28.43 36.40 33.07
N ALA A 8 -29.50 36.66 33.80
CA ALA A 8 -29.89 35.93 34.99
C ALA A 8 -30.32 34.51 34.61
N SER A 9 -29.58 33.52 35.09
CA SER A 9 -29.94 32.10 35.03
C SER A 9 -31.07 31.83 36.03
N LYS A 10 -32.23 31.40 35.51
CA LYS A 10 -33.35 30.90 36.33
C LYS A 10 -33.05 29.45 36.72
N THR A 11 -32.76 29.24 38.00
CA THR A 11 -32.74 27.95 38.67
C THR A 11 -34.14 27.36 38.74
N ASN A 12 -34.44 26.36 37.90
CA ASN A 12 -35.59 25.48 38.07
C ASN A 12 -35.22 24.34 39.02
N ALA A 13 -35.64 24.45 40.28
CA ALA A 13 -35.59 23.36 41.25
C ALA A 13 -36.67 22.32 40.90
N ALA A 14 -36.28 21.29 40.16
CA ALA A 14 -37.11 20.13 39.92
C ALA A 14 -37.14 19.25 41.19
N VAL A 15 -38.34 19.12 41.76
CA VAL A 15 -38.64 18.23 42.88
C VAL A 15 -38.47 16.78 42.44
N ASN A 16 -37.38 16.15 42.87
CA ASN A 16 -37.12 14.73 42.69
C ASN A 16 -38.12 13.91 43.53
N LYS A 17 -39.12 13.32 42.89
CA LYS A 17 -39.92 12.25 43.50
C LYS A 17 -39.03 11.01 43.65
N PRO A 18 -38.96 10.37 44.84
CA PRO A 18 -38.22 9.14 45.03
C PRO A 18 -38.84 8.04 44.15
N SER A 19 -38.08 7.57 43.17
CA SER A 19 -38.48 6.45 42.33
C SER A 19 -38.48 5.18 43.18
N GLU A 20 -39.65 4.57 43.28
CA GLU A 20 -39.89 3.27 43.87
C GLU A 20 -38.97 2.24 43.17
N ARG A 21 -37.87 1.87 43.84
CA ARG A 21 -36.95 0.84 43.37
C ARG A 21 -37.70 -0.49 43.39
N ARG A 22 -38.22 -0.91 42.22
CA ARG A 22 -38.68 -2.29 42.02
C ARG A 22 -37.54 -3.25 42.38
N PRO A 23 -37.79 -4.28 43.21
CA PRO A 23 -36.77 -5.25 43.58
C PRO A 23 -36.21 -5.90 42.32
N THR A 24 -34.92 -5.72 42.10
CA THR A 24 -34.18 -6.35 41.02
C THR A 24 -34.24 -7.86 41.26
N ARG A 25 -35.11 -8.56 40.54
CA ARG A 25 -35.12 -10.03 40.52
C ARG A 25 -33.72 -10.48 40.13
N ALA A 26 -33.00 -11.08 41.07
CA ALA A 26 -31.74 -11.74 40.79
C ALA A 26 -32.01 -12.84 39.76
N ILE A 27 -31.65 -12.59 38.50
CA ILE A 27 -31.68 -13.60 37.46
C ILE A 27 -30.58 -14.60 37.83
N VAL A 28 -30.98 -15.69 38.45
CA VAL A 28 -30.11 -16.85 38.69
C VAL A 28 -29.85 -17.47 37.32
N TRP A 29 -28.77 -17.06 36.68
CA TRP A 29 -28.25 -17.72 35.49
C TRP A 29 -27.75 -19.10 35.89
N THR A 30 -28.60 -20.11 35.81
CA THR A 30 -28.20 -21.50 36.01
C THR A 30 -27.19 -21.86 34.92
N LYS A 31 -26.07 -22.51 35.26
CA LYS A 31 -24.98 -22.87 34.32
C LYS A 31 -25.37 -23.93 33.25
N GLN A 32 -26.64 -24.36 33.20
CA GLN A 32 -27.13 -25.43 32.33
C GLN A 32 -27.24 -25.11 30.82
N PRO A 33 -27.61 -23.91 30.34
CA PRO A 33 -27.84 -23.67 28.92
C PRO A 33 -26.54 -23.65 28.10
N VAL A 34 -25.39 -23.37 28.73
CA VAL A 34 -24.09 -23.37 28.03
C VAL A 34 -23.64 -24.79 27.68
N ARG A 35 -23.85 -25.78 28.57
CA ARG A 35 -23.41 -27.17 28.33
C ARG A 35 -24.17 -27.85 27.18
N ARG A 36 -25.51 -27.73 27.15
CA ARG A 36 -26.33 -28.33 26.08
C ARG A 36 -26.00 -27.79 24.68
N ARG A 37 -25.63 -26.50 24.58
CA ARG A 37 -25.25 -25.89 23.30
C ARG A 37 -23.90 -26.39 22.79
N VAL A 38 -22.95 -26.64 23.70
CA VAL A 38 -21.64 -27.21 23.34
C VAL A 38 -21.81 -28.64 22.85
N GLU A 39 -22.55 -29.48 23.58
CA GLU A 39 -22.79 -30.89 23.22
C GLU A 39 -23.47 -31.04 21.84
N ARG A 40 -24.53 -30.26 21.59
CA ARG A 40 -25.22 -30.28 20.28
C ARG A 40 -24.28 -29.91 19.14
N ASN A 41 -23.52 -28.84 19.31
CA ASN A 41 -22.62 -28.35 18.28
C ASN A 41 -21.45 -29.33 18.02
N THR A 42 -20.94 -30.01 19.05
CA THR A 42 -19.88 -31.02 18.88
C THR A 42 -20.35 -32.26 18.14
N LEU A 43 -21.61 -32.67 18.35
CA LEU A 43 -22.15 -33.88 17.73
C LEU A 43 -22.55 -33.64 16.27
N GLU A 44 -23.15 -32.49 15.94
CA GLU A 44 -23.83 -32.29 14.64
C GLU A 44 -23.06 -31.40 13.65
N SER A 45 -22.18 -30.52 14.10
CA SER A 45 -21.56 -29.54 13.21
C SER A 45 -20.21 -30.01 12.68
N SER A 46 -20.14 -30.25 11.36
CA SER A 46 -18.88 -30.54 10.64
C SER A 46 -17.81 -29.47 10.88
N ALA A 47 -18.20 -28.20 11.10
CA ALA A 47 -17.30 -27.10 11.40
C ALA A 47 -16.47 -27.31 12.68
N TYR A 48 -16.96 -28.08 13.66
CA TYR A 48 -16.22 -28.40 14.89
C TYR A 48 -15.15 -29.48 14.68
N ARG A 49 -15.33 -30.32 13.66
CA ARG A 49 -14.48 -31.47 13.37
C ARG A 49 -13.31 -31.14 12.44
N LEU A 50 -13.33 -29.98 11.78
CA LEU A 50 -12.25 -29.55 10.90
C LEU A 50 -10.90 -29.48 11.65
N PRO A 51 -9.81 -30.04 11.10
CA PRO A 51 -8.46 -29.88 11.63
C PRO A 51 -8.05 -28.40 11.71
N SER A 52 -7.10 -28.08 12.59
CA SER A 52 -6.64 -26.70 12.80
C SER A 52 -6.01 -26.09 11.55
N GLU A 53 -5.38 -26.92 10.73
CA GLU A 53 -4.73 -26.57 9.47
C GLU A 53 -5.78 -26.09 8.46
N ILE A 54 -6.89 -26.84 8.33
CA ILE A 54 -8.01 -26.49 7.44
C ILE A 54 -8.68 -25.21 7.91
N LEU A 55 -8.85 -25.02 9.23
CA LEU A 55 -9.38 -23.77 9.78
C LEU A 55 -8.47 -22.58 9.47
N SER A 56 -7.15 -22.75 9.60
CA SER A 56 -6.18 -21.70 9.29
C SER A 56 -6.21 -21.33 7.79
N MET A 57 -6.35 -22.33 6.89
CA MET A 57 -6.55 -22.08 5.47
C MET A 57 -7.86 -21.32 5.18
N ILE A 58 -8.96 -21.70 5.82
CA ILE A 58 -10.24 -20.99 5.72
C ILE A 58 -10.06 -19.54 6.17
N PHE A 59 -9.35 -19.29 7.28
CA PHE A 59 -9.14 -17.94 7.78
C PHE A 59 -8.33 -17.10 6.81
N LYS A 60 -7.21 -17.62 6.29
CA LYS A 60 -6.38 -16.92 5.29
C LYS A 60 -7.18 -16.57 4.04
N TYR A 61 -7.89 -17.55 3.48
CA TYR A 61 -8.75 -17.33 2.32
C TYR A 61 -9.86 -16.30 2.63
N THR A 62 -10.47 -16.38 3.80
CA THR A 62 -11.52 -15.43 4.20
C THR A 62 -10.96 -14.02 4.37
N THR A 63 -9.77 -13.84 4.94
CA THR A 63 -9.14 -12.51 5.05
C THR A 63 -8.72 -11.94 3.70
N GLU A 64 -8.29 -12.79 2.77
CA GLU A 64 -7.97 -12.37 1.40
C GLU A 64 -9.23 -11.94 0.63
N VAL A 65 -10.32 -12.70 0.74
CA VAL A 65 -11.56 -12.45 -0.01
C VAL A 65 -12.45 -11.37 0.63
N ALA A 66 -12.63 -11.41 1.95
CA ALA A 66 -13.46 -10.44 2.68
C ALA A 66 -12.72 -9.12 2.96
N GLY A 67 -11.40 -9.11 2.80
CA GLY A 67 -10.52 -7.99 3.12
C GLY A 67 -10.38 -7.80 4.63
N GLY A 68 -10.57 -6.56 5.08
CA GLY A 68 -10.30 -6.15 6.45
C GLY A 68 -11.21 -6.73 7.55
N PRO A 69 -10.79 -6.56 8.83
CA PRO A 69 -11.49 -7.11 10.01
C PRO A 69 -12.92 -6.60 10.21
N VAL A 70 -13.28 -5.46 9.60
CA VAL A 70 -14.60 -4.81 9.72
C VAL A 70 -15.05 -4.43 8.32
N ASN A 71 -16.26 -4.80 7.87
CA ASN A 71 -16.73 -4.57 6.49
C ASN A 71 -16.83 -3.08 6.12
N ASP A 72 -16.48 -2.78 4.87
CA ASP A 72 -16.48 -1.43 4.29
C ASP A 72 -17.90 -0.86 4.14
N ALA A 73 -18.00 0.47 4.27
CA ALA A 73 -19.11 1.28 3.80
C ALA A 73 -19.37 1.12 2.29
N ARG A 74 -18.47 0.65 1.42
CA ARG A 74 -18.85 0.45 0.00
C ARG A 74 -19.90 -0.64 -0.21
N HIS A 75 -20.07 -1.58 0.72
CA HIS A 75 -21.25 -2.44 0.72
C HIS A 75 -22.55 -1.66 0.95
N TRP A 76 -22.48 -0.45 1.53
CA TRP A 76 -23.59 0.52 1.64
C TRP A 76 -23.99 1.09 0.29
N GLN A 77 -23.05 1.39 -0.63
CA GLN A 77 -23.43 1.91 -1.95
C GLN A 77 -24.28 0.90 -2.74
N LEU A 78 -24.00 -0.40 -2.55
CA LEU A 78 -24.78 -1.49 -3.15
C LEU A 78 -26.00 -1.90 -2.29
N ASN A 79 -25.99 -1.63 -0.98
CA ASN A 79 -27.07 -1.95 -0.04
C ASN A 79 -27.21 -0.86 1.03
N PRO A 80 -27.85 0.28 0.69
CA PRO A 80 -28.11 1.35 1.64
C PRO A 80 -29.13 0.84 2.68
N GLY A 81 -28.62 0.38 3.82
CA GLY A 81 -29.38 -0.18 4.93
C GLY A 81 -28.60 -1.19 5.77
N ARG A 82 -27.50 -1.77 5.24
CA ARG A 82 -26.64 -2.67 6.02
C ARG A 82 -25.58 -1.89 6.76
N LEU A 83 -25.76 -1.76 8.08
CA LEU A 83 -24.76 -1.31 9.03
C LEU A 83 -23.46 -2.11 8.88
N HIS A 84 -22.32 -1.49 9.23
CA HIS A 84 -20.99 -2.10 9.22
C HIS A 84 -21.01 -3.48 9.86
N GLY A 85 -20.70 -4.49 9.05
CA GLY A 85 -20.57 -5.86 9.51
C GLY A 85 -19.20 -6.12 10.14
N PRO A 86 -19.08 -7.10 11.03
CA PRO A 86 -17.83 -7.48 11.70
C PRO A 86 -16.82 -8.21 10.79
N GLY A 87 -16.73 -7.89 9.49
CA GLY A 87 -15.75 -8.45 8.55
C GLY A 87 -15.47 -9.95 8.75
N TRP A 88 -14.20 -10.32 8.73
CA TRP A 88 -13.76 -11.65 9.14
C TRP A 88 -13.77 -11.84 10.66
N PHE A 89 -13.90 -10.79 11.48
CA PHE A 89 -14.02 -10.92 12.94
C PHE A 89 -15.22 -11.78 13.38
N VAL A 90 -16.24 -11.94 12.54
CA VAL A 90 -17.34 -12.90 12.79
C VAL A 90 -16.83 -14.32 13.06
N LEU A 91 -15.67 -14.69 12.50
CA LEU A 91 -15.03 -15.99 12.70
C LEU A 91 -14.62 -16.22 14.16
N LEU A 92 -14.32 -15.16 14.91
CA LEU A 92 -14.05 -15.21 16.35
C LEU A 92 -15.29 -15.61 17.17
N TRP A 93 -16.49 -15.54 16.59
CA TRP A 93 -17.76 -15.80 17.27
C TRP A 93 -18.39 -17.15 16.91
N VAL A 94 -17.84 -17.88 15.93
CA VAL A 94 -18.38 -19.17 15.49
C VAL A 94 -18.35 -20.21 16.61
N CYS A 95 -17.17 -20.51 17.15
CA CYS A 95 -17.00 -21.39 18.30
C CYS A 95 -15.65 -21.17 18.99
N SER A 96 -15.47 -21.78 20.18
CA SER A 96 -14.23 -21.67 20.96
C SER A 96 -13.02 -22.26 20.23
N LYS A 97 -13.20 -23.34 19.47
CA LYS A 97 -12.12 -23.96 18.67
C LYS A 97 -11.62 -23.02 17.58
N TRP A 98 -12.55 -22.47 16.77
CA TRP A 98 -12.21 -21.52 15.71
C TRP A 98 -11.51 -20.30 16.26
N ARG A 99 -12.05 -19.71 17.34
CA ARG A 99 -11.42 -18.59 18.03
C ARG A 99 -9.99 -18.90 18.48
N ARG A 100 -9.77 -20.07 19.09
CA ARG A 100 -8.43 -20.47 19.57
C ARG A 100 -7.43 -20.60 18.42
N VAL A 101 -7.82 -21.28 17.35
CA VAL A 101 -6.97 -21.43 16.15
C VAL A 101 -6.67 -20.06 15.54
N LEU A 102 -7.68 -19.22 15.38
CA LEU A 102 -7.53 -17.89 14.79
C LEU A 102 -6.63 -16.97 15.64
N ILE A 103 -6.79 -16.97 16.96
CA ILE A 103 -5.94 -16.17 17.86
C ILE A 103 -4.48 -16.67 17.82
N ALA A 104 -4.26 -17.96 17.60
CA ALA A 104 -2.92 -18.54 17.53
C ALA A 104 -2.23 -18.32 16.17
N ASP A 105 -2.95 -17.91 15.12
CA ASP A 105 -2.37 -17.65 13.79
C ASP A 105 -1.74 -16.25 13.72
N ALA A 106 -0.49 -16.14 14.19
CA ALA A 106 0.27 -14.90 14.21
C ALA A 106 0.41 -14.24 12.82
N SER A 107 0.49 -15.03 11.74
CA SER A 107 0.59 -14.51 10.38
C SER A 107 -0.66 -13.76 9.95
N LEU A 108 -1.85 -14.22 10.38
CA LEU A 108 -3.10 -13.53 10.12
C LEU A 108 -3.12 -12.13 10.78
N TRP A 109 -2.68 -12.04 12.04
CA TRP A 109 -2.61 -10.77 12.77
C TRP A 109 -1.57 -9.82 12.16
N ALA A 110 -0.43 -10.34 11.72
CA ALA A 110 0.62 -9.57 11.05
C ALA A 110 0.15 -9.01 9.69
N ALA A 111 -0.62 -9.78 8.92
CA ALA A 111 -1.13 -9.38 7.61
C ALA A 111 -2.21 -8.28 7.68
N CYS A 112 -2.97 -8.23 8.78
CA CYS A 112 -4.11 -7.34 8.95
C CYS A 112 -3.85 -6.16 9.91
N TYR A 113 -2.63 -6.00 10.44
CA TYR A 113 -2.36 -5.09 11.56
C TYR A 113 -2.70 -3.63 11.26
N SER A 114 -2.48 -3.17 10.03
CA SER A 114 -2.75 -1.79 9.64
C SER A 114 -4.22 -1.53 9.32
N GLN A 115 -5.08 -2.56 9.27
CA GLN A 115 -6.44 -2.39 8.80
C GLN A 115 -7.37 -1.81 9.86
N TYR A 116 -6.99 -1.88 11.15
CA TYR A 116 -7.79 -1.38 12.27
C TYR A 116 -6.93 -0.74 13.37
N PRO A 117 -6.54 0.54 13.22
CA PRO A 117 -5.61 1.25 14.11
C PRO A 117 -5.99 1.19 15.59
N LYS A 118 -7.29 1.21 15.91
CA LYS A 118 -7.77 1.16 17.29
C LYS A 118 -7.39 -0.11 18.06
N LEU A 119 -7.04 -1.19 17.36
CA LEU A 119 -6.57 -2.44 17.96
C LEU A 119 -5.12 -2.76 17.60
N GLN A 120 -4.35 -1.79 17.08
CA GLN A 120 -2.98 -2.00 16.60
C GLN A 120 -2.13 -2.73 17.64
N GLU A 121 -2.16 -2.33 18.91
CA GLU A 121 -1.43 -3.00 20.00
C GLU A 121 -1.79 -4.49 20.13
N THR A 122 -3.08 -4.82 20.01
CA THR A 122 -3.54 -6.22 20.05
C THR A 122 -3.06 -7.00 18.84
N PHE A 123 -3.06 -6.41 17.66
CA PHE A 123 -2.58 -7.06 16.44
C PHE A 123 -1.07 -7.27 16.50
N LEU A 124 -0.30 -6.26 16.94
CA LEU A 124 1.15 -6.36 17.12
C LEU A 124 1.52 -7.42 18.17
N ALA A 125 0.82 -7.45 19.31
CA ALA A 125 1.04 -8.44 20.35
C ALA A 125 0.78 -9.88 19.86
N ARG A 126 -0.27 -10.08 19.04
CA ARG A 126 -0.61 -11.40 18.48
C ARG A 126 0.25 -11.79 17.28
N ALA A 127 0.73 -10.82 16.50
CA ALA A 127 1.68 -11.06 15.42
C ALA A 127 3.04 -11.55 15.93
N GLY A 128 3.39 -11.24 17.19
CA GLY A 128 4.64 -11.68 17.80
C GLY A 128 5.84 -11.13 17.03
N LEU A 129 6.67 -12.01 16.47
CA LEU A 129 7.84 -11.66 15.64
C LEU A 129 7.60 -11.86 14.13
N VAL A 130 6.39 -12.22 13.73
CA VAL A 130 6.08 -12.40 12.30
C VAL A 130 6.19 -11.05 11.57
N PRO A 131 6.84 -11.00 10.39
CA PRO A 131 6.92 -9.79 9.59
C PRO A 131 5.53 -9.24 9.23
N LEU A 132 5.39 -7.93 9.30
CA LEU A 132 4.11 -7.24 9.15
C LEU A 132 3.83 -6.87 7.69
N THR A 133 2.56 -6.82 7.32
CA THR A 133 2.11 -6.23 6.06
C THR A 133 1.40 -4.92 6.35
N TYR A 134 2.01 -3.81 5.93
CA TYR A 134 1.42 -2.48 6.05
C TYR A 134 0.62 -2.15 4.79
N ARG A 135 -0.62 -1.71 4.98
CA ARG A 135 -1.53 -1.24 3.93
C ARG A 135 -2.15 0.07 4.34
N HIS A 136 -1.90 1.11 3.53
CA HIS A 136 -2.55 2.41 3.58
C HIS A 136 -3.11 2.70 2.19
N THR A 137 -4.42 2.64 2.05
CA THR A 137 -5.17 2.86 0.80
C THR A 137 -6.28 3.87 1.08
N ALA A 138 -7.05 4.26 0.07
CA ALA A 138 -8.28 5.04 0.33
C ALA A 138 -9.23 4.34 1.32
N TYR A 139 -9.12 3.02 1.45
CA TYR A 139 -10.04 2.15 2.17
C TYR A 139 -9.46 1.55 3.45
N GLU A 140 -8.15 1.64 3.67
CA GLU A 140 -7.42 1.04 4.79
C GLU A 140 -6.36 2.03 5.27
N PRO A 141 -6.16 2.28 6.58
CA PRO A 141 -6.92 1.77 7.72
C PRO A 141 -8.41 2.14 7.70
N ARG A 142 -9.25 1.25 8.23
CA ARG A 142 -10.68 1.49 8.40
C ARG A 142 -10.91 2.30 9.67
N LEU A 143 -10.92 3.62 9.53
CA LEU A 143 -11.49 4.51 10.54
C LEU A 143 -13.01 4.42 10.51
N SER A 144 -13.64 4.60 11.67
CA SER A 144 -15.11 4.49 11.77
C SER A 144 -15.77 5.58 10.93
N PRO A 145 -16.78 5.26 10.10
CA PRO A 145 -17.42 6.25 9.23
C PRO A 145 -18.30 7.27 9.96
N TYR A 146 -18.55 7.09 11.26
CA TYR A 146 -19.09 8.17 12.10
C TYR A 146 -18.14 9.37 12.22
N SER A 147 -16.91 9.21 11.75
CA SER A 147 -15.83 10.17 11.86
C SER A 147 -15.53 10.92 10.55
N ALA A 148 -16.23 10.60 9.45
CA ALA A 148 -16.03 11.21 8.12
C ALA A 148 -16.34 12.73 8.03
N MET A 149 -16.58 13.39 9.17
CA MET A 149 -16.76 14.84 9.29
C MET A 149 -15.68 15.54 10.16
N PHE A 150 -14.65 14.86 10.68
CA PHE A 150 -13.85 15.42 11.78
C PHE A 150 -12.32 15.26 11.66
N ARG A 151 -11.61 16.35 11.99
CA ARG A 151 -10.15 16.45 12.20
C ARG A 151 -9.56 15.37 13.12
N ASP A 152 -10.37 14.78 13.99
CA ASP A 152 -9.96 13.74 14.94
C ASP A 152 -9.46 12.46 14.26
N ASP A 153 -9.89 12.20 13.01
CA ASP A 153 -9.37 11.09 12.20
C ASP A 153 -7.97 11.35 11.68
N ASP A 154 -7.66 12.60 11.30
CA ASP A 154 -6.34 12.97 10.79
C ASP A 154 -5.29 12.85 11.91
N GLU A 155 -5.61 13.27 13.13
CA GLU A 155 -4.71 13.08 14.29
C GLU A 155 -4.51 11.60 14.62
N GLN A 156 -5.56 10.78 14.58
CA GLN A 156 -5.43 9.34 14.80
C GLN A 156 -4.63 8.64 13.70
N LEU A 157 -4.80 9.04 12.44
CA LEU A 157 -4.02 8.54 11.31
C LEU A 157 -2.57 8.97 11.41
N ALA A 158 -2.32 10.24 11.69
CA ALA A 158 -0.97 10.76 11.88
C ALA A 158 -0.29 10.01 13.03
N LYS A 159 -0.97 9.85 14.16
CA LYS A 159 -0.46 9.04 15.28
C LYS A 159 -0.18 7.60 14.87
N PHE A 160 -1.15 6.94 14.20
CA PHE A 160 -0.98 5.58 13.72
C PHE A 160 0.24 5.44 12.79
N PHE A 161 0.42 6.40 11.89
CA PHE A 161 1.56 6.48 10.98
C PHE A 161 2.89 6.70 11.73
N PHE A 162 2.93 7.59 12.71
CA PHE A 162 4.13 7.80 13.55
C PHE A 162 4.47 6.58 14.42
N ASP A 163 3.45 5.88 14.92
CA ASP A 163 3.59 4.70 15.77
C ASP A 163 3.79 3.41 14.96
N THR A 164 3.84 3.49 13.61
CA THR A 164 3.98 2.32 12.75
C THR A 164 5.41 1.76 12.79
N PRO A 165 5.61 0.48 13.16
CA PRO A 165 6.93 -0.14 13.21
C PRO A 165 7.38 -0.61 11.82
N PHE A 166 7.77 0.33 10.95
CA PHE A 166 8.17 0.05 9.57
C PHE A 166 9.36 -0.91 9.46
N GLU A 167 10.25 -0.94 10.45
CA GLU A 167 11.39 -1.87 10.53
C GLU A 167 10.96 -3.34 10.62
N ARG A 168 9.71 -3.61 11.05
CA ARG A 168 9.11 -4.93 11.10
C ARG A 168 8.26 -5.27 9.88
N CYS A 169 8.10 -4.33 8.94
CA CYS A 169 7.26 -4.54 7.77
C CYS A 169 8.02 -5.27 6.68
N SER A 170 7.50 -6.41 6.23
CA SER A 170 8.00 -7.08 5.02
C SER A 170 7.35 -6.58 3.75
N GLU A 171 6.15 -6.02 3.85
CA GLU A 171 5.43 -5.49 2.71
C GLU A 171 4.80 -4.16 3.10
N ILE A 172 4.97 -3.15 2.25
CA ILE A 172 4.39 -1.81 2.42
C ILE A 172 3.61 -1.49 1.15
N TYR A 173 2.32 -1.26 1.31
CA TYR A 173 1.40 -0.83 0.25
C TYR A 173 0.81 0.52 0.63
N VAL A 174 1.14 1.55 -0.12
CA VAL A 174 0.56 2.89 0.00
C VAL A 174 -0.12 3.21 -1.33
N SER A 175 -1.45 3.25 -1.39
CA SER A 175 -2.22 3.52 -2.60
C SER A 175 -3.29 4.58 -2.40
N ASP A 176 -3.83 5.11 -3.50
CA ASP A 176 -5.07 5.90 -3.56
C ASP A 176 -5.13 7.13 -2.63
N GLY A 177 -3.96 7.66 -2.24
CA GLY A 177 -3.75 8.58 -1.11
C GLY A 177 -4.91 9.54 -0.78
N ARG A 178 -5.27 9.61 0.51
CA ARG A 178 -6.16 10.64 1.05
C ARG A 178 -5.41 11.97 1.13
N GLY A 179 -5.02 12.52 -0.03
CA GLY A 179 -4.16 13.70 -0.12
C GLY A 179 -2.73 13.35 -0.52
N ASN A 180 -1.74 14.05 0.07
CA ASN A 180 -0.32 13.97 -0.28
C ASN A 180 0.43 12.79 0.38
N ASP A 181 -0.30 11.82 0.93
CA ASP A 181 0.22 10.71 1.74
C ASP A 181 1.49 10.08 1.14
N VAL A 182 1.46 9.67 -0.13
CA VAL A 182 2.60 8.96 -0.77
C VAL A 182 3.92 9.74 -0.67
N THR A 183 3.89 11.07 -0.80
CA THR A 183 5.11 11.87 -0.66
C THR A 183 5.63 11.88 0.77
N ASP A 184 4.74 11.97 1.77
CA ASP A 184 5.11 11.91 3.18
C ASP A 184 5.68 10.52 3.55
N TYR A 185 5.10 9.43 3.02
CA TYR A 185 5.65 8.09 3.15
C TYR A 185 7.03 7.97 2.51
N ILE A 186 7.27 8.57 1.34
CA ILE A 186 8.61 8.54 0.71
C ILE A 186 9.65 9.20 1.63
N PHE A 187 9.35 10.39 2.17
CA PHE A 187 10.28 11.08 3.07
C PHE A 187 10.51 10.30 4.36
N GLN A 188 9.46 9.78 4.98
CA GLN A 188 9.58 9.03 6.23
C GLN A 188 10.33 7.72 6.01
N LEU A 189 10.01 6.94 4.97
CA LEU A 189 10.70 5.69 4.67
C LEU A 189 12.17 5.94 4.31
N SER A 190 12.46 7.04 3.61
CA SER A 190 13.85 7.42 3.32
C SER A 190 14.62 7.76 4.59
N ALA A 191 14.07 8.64 5.44
CA ALA A 191 14.69 9.01 6.72
C ALA A 191 14.88 7.78 7.63
N LEU A 192 13.84 6.97 7.80
CA LEU A 192 13.89 5.73 8.57
C LEU A 192 14.93 4.78 8.01
N SER A 193 15.04 4.60 6.69
CA SER A 193 16.00 3.67 6.10
C SER A 193 17.47 4.05 6.34
N ILE A 194 17.74 5.33 6.62
CA ILE A 194 19.08 5.83 6.97
C ILE A 194 19.37 5.55 8.46
N GLU A 195 18.42 5.82 9.35
CA GLU A 195 18.58 5.62 10.80
C GLU A 195 18.49 4.15 11.20
N HIS A 196 17.56 3.43 10.58
CA HIS A 196 17.16 2.06 10.86
C HIS A 196 16.90 1.33 9.54
N PRO A 197 17.88 0.59 9.01
CA PRO A 197 17.72 -0.13 7.74
C PRO A 197 16.43 -0.96 7.75
N LEU A 198 15.64 -0.85 6.68
CA LEU A 198 14.37 -1.57 6.52
C LEU A 198 14.65 -3.05 6.17
N ARG A 199 15.29 -3.78 7.10
CA ARG A 199 15.88 -5.11 6.88
C ARG A 199 14.86 -6.18 6.51
N GLN A 200 13.62 -6.01 6.94
CA GLN A 200 12.55 -6.97 6.65
C GLN A 200 11.81 -6.64 5.36
N LEU A 201 11.94 -5.42 4.83
CA LEU A 201 11.15 -4.94 3.70
C LEU A 201 11.54 -5.71 2.43
N ARG A 202 10.58 -6.45 1.87
CA ARG A 202 10.71 -7.24 0.65
C ARG A 202 9.88 -6.70 -0.51
N LYS A 203 8.76 -6.03 -0.23
CA LYS A 203 7.87 -5.45 -1.24
C LYS A 203 7.50 -4.02 -0.88
N LEU A 204 7.67 -3.12 -1.83
CA LEU A 204 7.26 -1.73 -1.73
C LEU A 204 6.34 -1.39 -2.90
N HIS A 205 5.12 -0.98 -2.59
CA HIS A 205 4.14 -0.54 -3.56
C HIS A 205 3.68 0.87 -3.18
N LEU A 206 3.95 1.84 -4.06
CA LEU A 206 3.52 3.22 -3.91
C LEU A 206 2.67 3.60 -5.12
N GLU A 207 1.44 4.04 -4.88
CA GLU A 207 0.49 4.46 -5.91
C GLU A 207 -0.20 5.76 -5.45
N THR A 208 -0.21 6.74 -6.33
CA THR A 208 -0.95 7.98 -6.10
C THR A 208 -1.82 8.33 -7.29
N TRP A 209 -2.86 9.11 -7.04
CA TRP A 209 -3.68 9.67 -8.11
C TRP A 209 -2.85 10.64 -8.96
N PRO A 210 -3.08 10.72 -10.28
CA PRO A 210 -2.36 11.63 -11.16
C PRO A 210 -2.34 13.10 -10.67
N TRP A 211 -3.44 13.61 -10.11
CA TRP A 211 -3.52 14.99 -9.64
C TRP A 211 -2.78 15.25 -8.31
N ASN A 212 -2.55 14.22 -7.49
CA ASN A 212 -1.79 14.33 -6.24
C ASN A 212 -0.27 14.39 -6.51
N TRP A 213 0.20 13.92 -7.67
CA TRP A 213 1.61 13.98 -8.05
C TRP A 213 1.95 15.26 -8.84
N SER A 214 1.92 16.38 -8.12
CA SER A 214 2.15 17.70 -8.72
C SER A 214 2.93 18.64 -7.79
N GLY A 215 3.29 19.82 -8.30
CA GLY A 215 3.93 20.88 -7.52
C GLY A 215 5.41 20.65 -7.17
N GLY A 216 5.89 21.43 -6.19
CA GLY A 216 7.31 21.49 -5.84
C GLY A 216 7.87 20.20 -5.25
N ILE A 217 7.06 19.45 -4.48
CA ILE A 217 7.48 18.20 -3.85
C ILE A 217 7.71 17.11 -4.90
N ALA A 218 6.74 16.90 -5.81
CA ALA A 218 6.90 15.96 -6.92
C ALA A 218 8.10 16.33 -7.81
N SER A 219 8.28 17.63 -8.09
CA SER A 219 9.46 18.12 -8.83
C SER A 219 10.77 17.79 -8.12
N MET A 220 10.84 17.99 -6.80
CA MET A 220 12.03 17.69 -6.01
C MET A 220 12.34 16.20 -5.97
N LEU A 221 11.33 15.33 -5.82
CA LEU A 221 11.50 13.87 -5.90
C LEU A 221 11.98 13.43 -7.29
N CYS A 222 11.41 14.00 -8.36
CA CYS A 222 11.84 13.75 -9.74
C CYS A 222 13.20 14.34 -10.11
N GLN A 223 13.79 15.23 -9.29
CA GLN A 223 15.19 15.66 -9.45
C GLN A 223 16.19 14.60 -8.94
N GLY A 224 15.73 13.54 -8.26
CA GLY A 224 16.58 12.43 -7.83
C GLY A 224 17.64 12.84 -6.81
N ARG A 225 17.23 13.60 -5.79
CA ARG A 225 18.09 13.91 -4.64
C ARG A 225 18.31 12.64 -3.81
N ASP A 226 19.56 12.38 -3.41
CA ASP A 226 19.89 11.17 -2.64
C ASP A 226 19.18 11.12 -1.29
N ALA A 227 18.85 12.29 -0.74
CA ALA A 227 18.14 12.45 0.53
C ALA A 227 16.74 11.81 0.57
N CYS A 228 16.20 11.38 -0.57
CA CYS A 228 14.90 10.70 -0.67
C CYS A 228 15.04 9.21 -1.02
N THR A 229 16.26 8.67 -0.99
CA THR A 229 16.51 7.26 -1.30
C THR A 229 15.95 6.36 -0.21
N ILE A 230 15.15 5.35 -0.58
CA ILE A 230 14.67 4.31 0.33
C ILE A 230 15.63 3.12 0.26
N ILE A 231 16.26 2.79 1.38
CA ILE A 231 17.23 1.68 1.49
C ILE A 231 16.55 0.46 2.10
N GLY A 232 16.55 -0.66 1.38
CA GLY A 232 16.01 -1.94 1.85
C GLY A 232 16.93 -3.10 1.48
N GLU A 233 17.62 -3.68 2.46
CA GLU A 233 18.61 -4.76 2.22
C GLU A 233 18.00 -6.01 1.57
N GLN A 234 16.72 -6.27 1.85
CA GLN A 234 15.96 -7.44 1.37
C GLN A 234 14.86 -7.07 0.37
N LEU A 235 14.86 -5.83 -0.15
CA LEU A 235 13.78 -5.34 -1.00
C LEU A 235 13.88 -5.96 -2.39
N GLU A 236 12.91 -6.81 -2.74
CA GLU A 236 12.91 -7.62 -3.96
C GLU A 236 11.98 -7.05 -5.05
N ASP A 237 10.87 -6.43 -4.65
CA ASP A 237 9.80 -5.99 -5.55
C ASP A 237 9.41 -4.54 -5.27
N VAL A 238 9.51 -3.69 -6.29
CA VAL A 238 9.16 -2.26 -6.23
C VAL A 238 8.15 -1.95 -7.32
N TYR A 239 7.01 -1.40 -6.92
CA TYR A 239 6.00 -0.88 -7.81
C TYR A 239 5.74 0.60 -7.50
N PHE A 240 5.91 1.44 -8.51
CA PHE A 240 5.58 2.86 -8.48
C PHE A 240 4.50 3.16 -9.50
N GLU A 241 3.43 3.82 -9.05
CA GLU A 241 2.41 4.35 -9.94
C GLU A 241 2.16 5.84 -9.68
N ASN A 242 2.32 6.63 -10.75
CA ASN A 242 2.23 8.08 -10.77
C ASN A 242 3.09 8.74 -9.68
N CYS A 243 4.17 8.08 -9.25
CA CYS A 243 5.10 8.59 -8.26
C CYS A 243 6.53 8.14 -8.62
N TRP A 244 7.52 8.76 -7.98
CA TRP A 244 8.92 8.44 -8.20
C TRP A 244 9.76 8.68 -6.95
N THR A 245 10.65 7.75 -6.66
CA THR A 245 11.78 7.97 -5.75
C THR A 245 12.94 7.02 -6.10
N ILE A 246 14.09 7.23 -5.49
CA ILE A 246 15.23 6.31 -5.62
C ILE A 246 15.10 5.20 -4.58
N VAL A 247 15.39 3.96 -4.98
CA VAL A 247 15.46 2.81 -4.09
C VAL A 247 16.86 2.22 -4.20
N SER A 248 17.41 1.74 -3.08
CA SER A 248 18.65 0.98 -3.09
C SER A 248 18.43 -0.36 -2.41
N SER A 249 18.63 -1.43 -3.17
CA SER A 249 18.56 -2.80 -2.67
C SER A 249 19.46 -3.71 -3.50
N PRO A 250 20.35 -4.49 -2.85
CA PRO A 250 21.14 -5.49 -3.55
C PRO A 250 20.30 -6.69 -4.01
N MET A 251 19.08 -6.85 -3.48
CA MET A 251 18.18 -7.98 -3.74
C MET A 251 17.06 -7.63 -4.73
N LEU A 252 17.10 -6.44 -5.35
CA LEU A 252 16.03 -5.98 -6.23
C LEU A 252 15.90 -6.91 -7.46
N LYS A 253 14.74 -7.55 -7.59
CA LYS A 253 14.42 -8.49 -8.68
C LYS A 253 13.41 -7.91 -9.66
N ARG A 254 12.48 -7.08 -9.17
CA ARG A 254 11.38 -6.54 -9.97
C ARG A 254 11.25 -5.04 -9.72
N LEU A 255 11.23 -4.27 -10.80
CA LEU A 255 10.96 -2.83 -10.78
C LEU A 255 9.87 -2.52 -11.81
N ALA A 256 8.78 -1.95 -11.34
CA ALA A 256 7.70 -1.42 -12.15
C ALA A 256 7.50 0.07 -11.86
N SER A 257 7.50 0.91 -12.90
CA SER A 257 7.25 2.35 -12.78
C SER A 257 6.26 2.78 -13.86
N VAL A 258 5.08 3.21 -13.43
CA VAL A 258 3.94 3.47 -14.31
C VAL A 258 3.43 4.90 -14.12
N PHE A 259 3.57 5.73 -15.15
CA PHE A 259 2.90 7.03 -15.24
C PHE A 259 1.76 6.95 -16.24
N LYS A 260 0.51 6.98 -15.73
CA LYS A 260 -0.70 6.80 -16.55
C LYS A 260 -0.93 7.94 -17.55
N THR A 261 -0.33 9.11 -17.33
CA THR A 261 -0.45 10.29 -18.21
C THR A 261 0.88 11.00 -18.42
N ASN A 262 1.06 11.57 -19.61
CA ASN A 262 2.25 12.32 -20.00
C ASN A 262 2.35 13.69 -19.32
N GLN A 263 1.27 14.16 -18.69
CA GLN A 263 1.20 15.46 -18.00
C GLN A 263 1.83 15.44 -16.61
N LEU A 264 2.21 14.26 -16.10
CA LEU A 264 2.80 14.13 -14.77
C LEU A 264 4.24 14.59 -14.74
N THR A 265 4.62 15.13 -13.57
CA THR A 265 6.02 15.39 -13.24
C THR A 265 6.75 14.06 -13.17
N ARG A 266 7.82 13.92 -13.96
CA ARG A 266 8.57 12.67 -14.13
C ARG A 266 10.07 12.95 -14.03
N PRO A 267 10.89 11.95 -13.66
CA PRO A 267 12.33 12.14 -13.70
C PRO A 267 12.80 12.41 -15.13
N THR A 268 13.85 13.22 -15.28
CA THR A 268 14.56 13.34 -16.56
C THR A 268 15.36 12.07 -16.83
N ILE A 269 15.83 11.89 -18.07
CA ILE A 269 16.70 10.75 -18.42
C ILE A 269 17.97 10.68 -17.55
N HIS A 270 18.56 11.82 -17.20
CA HIS A 270 19.75 11.91 -16.35
C HIS A 270 19.45 11.39 -14.93
N VAL A 271 18.32 11.81 -14.36
CA VAL A 271 17.88 11.36 -13.03
C VAL A 271 17.55 9.88 -13.04
N PHE A 272 16.83 9.42 -14.06
CA PHE A 272 16.50 8.01 -14.23
C PHE A 272 17.76 7.14 -14.36
N TYR A 273 18.72 7.55 -15.20
CA TYR A 273 20.00 6.86 -15.35
C TYR A 273 20.76 6.74 -14.04
N ARG A 274 20.88 7.84 -13.29
CA ARG A 274 21.49 7.86 -11.97
C ARG A 274 20.78 6.91 -11.00
N ALA A 275 19.45 6.99 -10.94
CA ALA A 275 18.63 6.15 -10.08
C ALA A 275 18.83 4.66 -10.42
N MET A 276 18.84 4.32 -11.71
CA MET A 276 19.08 2.95 -12.16
C MET A 276 20.48 2.46 -11.77
N LYS A 277 21.53 3.28 -11.82
CA LYS A 277 22.86 2.89 -11.30
C LYS A 277 22.87 2.58 -9.80
N VAL A 278 22.02 3.24 -9.02
CA VAL A 278 21.88 3.01 -7.57
C VAL A 278 20.98 1.80 -7.28
N MET A 279 19.90 1.64 -8.04
CA MET A 279 18.90 0.58 -7.89
C MET A 279 19.39 -0.78 -8.39
N CYS A 280 20.14 -0.80 -9.50
CA CYS A 280 20.39 -2.01 -10.25
C CYS A 280 21.63 -2.73 -9.73
N GLY A 281 21.41 -3.66 -8.81
CA GLY A 281 22.29 -4.81 -8.66
C GLY A 281 22.19 -5.73 -9.89
N ASN A 282 23.14 -6.66 -10.02
CA ASN A 282 23.12 -7.73 -11.01
C ASN A 282 21.91 -8.69 -10.86
N THR A 283 20.92 -8.38 -10.02
CA THR A 283 19.80 -9.24 -9.63
C THR A 283 18.48 -8.89 -10.31
N LEU A 284 18.39 -7.75 -11.02
CA LEU A 284 17.12 -7.32 -11.61
C LEU A 284 16.71 -8.27 -12.75
N THR A 285 15.56 -8.93 -12.60
CA THR A 285 15.03 -9.94 -13.53
C THR A 285 13.83 -9.45 -14.34
N HIS A 286 13.07 -8.49 -13.80
CA HIS A 286 11.87 -7.92 -14.43
C HIS A 286 11.91 -6.39 -14.35
N LEU A 287 11.77 -5.75 -15.50
CA LEU A 287 11.70 -4.30 -15.63
C LEU A 287 10.46 -3.90 -16.44
N GLU A 288 9.54 -3.18 -15.80
CA GLU A 288 8.34 -2.66 -16.44
C GLU A 288 8.27 -1.14 -16.33
N LEU A 289 8.28 -0.43 -17.46
CA LEU A 289 8.32 1.01 -17.48
C LEU A 289 7.22 1.54 -18.39
N THR A 290 6.33 2.36 -17.84
CA THR A 290 5.29 3.07 -18.58
C THR A 290 5.46 4.57 -18.40
N ASN A 291 5.78 5.28 -19.48
CA ASN A 291 6.10 6.71 -19.50
C ASN A 291 7.11 7.11 -18.41
N PRO A 292 8.20 6.36 -18.19
CA PRO A 292 9.02 6.46 -16.98
C PRO A 292 9.79 7.78 -16.85
N ILE A 293 10.06 8.46 -17.97
CA ILE A 293 10.83 9.70 -18.02
C ILE A 293 10.03 10.83 -18.67
N GLY A 294 10.30 12.05 -18.25
CA GLY A 294 9.75 13.28 -18.83
C GLY A 294 10.84 14.27 -19.20
N GLY A 295 10.43 15.42 -19.74
CA GLY A 295 11.31 16.47 -20.23
C GLY A 295 10.60 17.36 -21.24
N SER A 296 11.22 18.47 -21.62
CA SER A 296 10.77 19.22 -22.79
C SER A 296 11.06 18.41 -24.05
N TYR A 297 10.16 18.43 -25.03
CA TYR A 297 10.25 17.75 -26.33
C TYR A 297 11.43 18.21 -27.23
N ARG A 298 12.46 18.84 -26.67
CA ARG A 298 13.57 19.42 -27.43
C ARG A 298 14.61 18.35 -27.79
N ASP A 299 15.53 18.74 -28.68
CA ASP A 299 16.55 17.87 -29.29
C ASP A 299 17.48 17.17 -28.30
N ASP A 300 17.54 17.63 -27.04
CA ASP A 300 18.27 17.00 -25.93
C ASP A 300 17.74 15.59 -25.61
N VAL A 301 16.52 15.27 -26.02
CA VAL A 301 15.93 13.94 -25.85
C VAL A 301 16.51 12.92 -26.83
N ARG A 302 17.04 13.27 -28.01
CA ARG A 302 17.45 12.22 -28.98
C ARG A 302 18.88 11.71 -28.82
N GLN A 303 19.71 12.38 -28.02
CA GLN A 303 21.16 12.19 -28.04
C GLN A 303 21.75 11.90 -26.65
N TYR A 304 20.95 11.40 -25.70
CA TYR A 304 21.52 11.05 -24.41
C TYR A 304 22.52 9.89 -24.58
N THR A 305 23.79 10.18 -24.29
CA THR A 305 24.90 9.24 -24.35
C THR A 305 25.47 9.08 -22.95
N ALA A 306 25.50 7.84 -22.48
CA ALA A 306 26.06 7.48 -21.19
C ALA A 306 26.52 6.02 -21.25
N ASP A 307 27.42 5.63 -20.34
CA ASP A 307 27.87 4.25 -20.24
C ASP A 307 26.67 3.34 -19.98
N PRO A 308 26.45 2.29 -20.80
CA PRO A 308 25.31 1.41 -20.60
C PRO A 308 25.34 0.71 -19.24
N ILE A 309 24.17 0.57 -18.63
CA ILE A 309 23.91 -0.14 -17.39
C ILE A 309 23.65 -1.60 -17.75
N ALA A 310 24.56 -2.49 -17.36
CA ALA A 310 24.40 -3.92 -17.57
C ALA A 310 23.40 -4.52 -16.60
N LEU A 311 22.38 -5.19 -17.14
CA LEU A 311 21.38 -5.96 -16.41
C LEU A 311 21.48 -7.44 -16.79
N PRO A 312 22.54 -8.15 -16.36
CA PRO A 312 22.86 -9.50 -16.85
C PRO A 312 21.83 -10.56 -16.46
N SER A 313 21.01 -10.33 -15.42
CA SER A 313 19.95 -11.26 -14.98
C SER A 313 18.57 -10.94 -15.55
N LEU A 314 18.46 -9.95 -16.44
CA LEU A 314 17.17 -9.53 -16.95
C LEU A 314 16.54 -10.64 -17.81
N THR A 315 15.30 -11.00 -17.49
CA THR A 315 14.52 -12.01 -18.22
C THR A 315 13.27 -11.43 -18.87
N HIS A 316 12.79 -10.30 -18.35
CA HIS A 316 11.60 -9.63 -18.84
C HIS A 316 11.79 -8.11 -18.85
N MET A 317 11.56 -7.49 -20.00
CA MET A 317 11.55 -6.04 -20.15
C MET A 317 10.29 -5.61 -20.91
N SER A 318 9.50 -4.72 -20.29
CA SER A 318 8.30 -4.12 -20.90
C SER A 318 8.43 -2.60 -20.88
N LEU A 319 8.47 -1.99 -22.06
CA LEU A 319 8.62 -0.55 -22.23
C LEU A 319 7.40 0.02 -22.96
N LEU A 320 6.71 0.97 -22.33
CA LEU A 320 5.60 1.72 -22.91
C LEU A 320 5.88 3.22 -22.82
N GLY A 321 5.78 3.97 -23.91
CA GLY A 321 5.80 5.44 -23.83
C GLY A 321 6.18 6.16 -25.11
N TYR A 322 6.50 7.45 -25.01
CA TYR A 322 6.89 8.24 -26.18
C TYR A 322 8.21 7.73 -26.80
N ALA A 323 8.24 7.56 -28.12
CA ALA A 323 9.33 6.85 -28.80
C ALA A 323 10.75 7.38 -28.49
N PRO A 324 11.04 8.69 -28.59
CA PRO A 324 12.35 9.23 -28.22
C PRO A 324 12.80 8.91 -26.78
N TYR A 325 11.84 8.88 -25.84
CA TYR A 325 12.15 8.53 -24.44
C TYR A 325 12.47 7.05 -24.27
N ILE A 326 11.76 6.18 -24.98
CA ILE A 326 12.03 4.74 -24.96
C ILE A 326 13.38 4.44 -25.64
N ALA A 327 13.70 5.12 -26.74
CA ALA A 327 15.00 4.99 -27.42
C ALA A 327 16.16 5.31 -26.47
N ASN A 328 16.07 6.38 -25.67
CA ASN A 328 17.08 6.68 -24.66
C ASN A 328 17.25 5.58 -23.61
N ILE A 329 16.16 4.98 -23.15
CA ILE A 329 16.21 3.88 -22.18
C ILE A 329 16.91 2.67 -22.79
N LEU A 330 16.58 2.33 -24.04
CA LEU A 330 17.24 1.24 -24.76
C LEU A 330 18.73 1.50 -24.98
N ARG A 331 19.14 2.76 -25.20
CA ARG A 331 20.56 3.13 -25.32
C ARG A 331 21.34 2.91 -24.01
N ILE A 332 20.75 3.23 -22.87
CA ILE A 332 21.44 3.19 -21.58
C ILE A 332 21.35 1.86 -20.84
N ILE A 333 20.58 0.88 -21.32
CA ILE A 333 20.43 -0.43 -20.66
C ILE A 333 20.98 -1.52 -21.58
N THR A 334 21.86 -2.39 -21.09
CA THR A 334 22.24 -3.63 -21.79
C THR A 334 21.62 -4.84 -21.08
N TRP A 335 21.19 -5.82 -21.87
CA TRP A 335 20.52 -7.03 -21.39
C TRP A 335 20.97 -8.25 -22.22
N PRO A 336 20.84 -9.48 -21.72
CA PRO A 336 21.13 -10.67 -22.50
C PRO A 336 20.04 -10.89 -23.57
N THR A 337 20.40 -10.80 -24.83
CA THR A 337 19.46 -10.90 -25.97
C THR A 337 18.78 -12.26 -26.07
N ASP A 338 19.52 -13.35 -25.81
CA ASP A 338 19.01 -14.71 -25.96
C ASP A 338 17.99 -15.13 -24.89
N SER A 339 18.04 -14.54 -23.69
CA SER A 339 17.18 -14.93 -22.56
C SER A 339 16.13 -13.89 -22.17
N THR A 340 16.19 -12.68 -22.73
CA THR A 340 15.29 -11.58 -22.35
C THR A 340 14.07 -11.53 -23.26
N LYS A 341 12.87 -11.65 -22.67
CA LYS A 341 11.61 -11.32 -23.35
C LYS A 341 11.41 -9.81 -23.36
N LEU A 342 11.65 -9.19 -24.51
CA LEU A 342 11.47 -7.76 -24.74
C LEU A 342 10.10 -7.46 -25.34
N LYS A 343 9.36 -6.52 -24.73
CA LYS A 343 8.11 -5.96 -25.24
C LYS A 343 8.23 -4.44 -25.27
N VAL A 344 8.19 -3.86 -26.47
CA VAL A 344 8.23 -2.41 -26.65
C VAL A 344 6.94 -1.95 -27.32
N LYS A 345 6.30 -0.94 -26.73
CA LYS A 345 5.15 -0.26 -27.32
C LYS A 345 5.36 1.25 -27.23
N THR A 346 5.54 1.89 -28.37
CA THR A 346 5.80 3.33 -28.42
C THR A 346 4.58 4.13 -28.85
N ILE A 347 4.55 5.38 -28.43
CA ILE A 347 3.68 6.43 -28.96
C ILE A 347 4.58 7.31 -29.80
N VAL A 348 4.28 7.43 -31.10
CA VAL A 348 5.02 8.23 -32.06
C VAL A 348 4.37 9.61 -32.22
N GLY A 349 5.19 10.63 -32.49
CA GLY A 349 4.75 12.02 -32.63
C GLY A 349 4.67 12.50 -34.09
N ASP A 350 4.22 13.76 -34.25
CA ASP A 350 4.42 14.72 -35.36
C ASP A 350 4.41 14.20 -36.81
N GLY A 351 3.63 13.16 -37.09
CA GLY A 351 3.27 12.73 -38.45
C GLY A 351 3.98 11.47 -38.95
N PRO A 352 3.62 10.99 -40.15
CA PRO A 352 4.03 9.67 -40.64
C PRO A 352 5.56 9.52 -40.82
N GLN A 353 6.23 10.56 -41.30
CA GLN A 353 7.68 10.54 -41.54
C GLN A 353 8.45 10.36 -40.22
N GLN A 354 8.10 11.14 -39.19
CA GLN A 354 8.76 11.05 -37.90
C GLN A 354 8.45 9.73 -37.20
N SER A 355 7.22 9.24 -37.34
CA SER A 355 6.80 7.93 -36.81
C SER A 355 7.64 6.80 -37.40
N PHE A 356 7.91 6.84 -38.71
CA PHE A 356 8.77 5.86 -39.37
C PHE A 356 10.21 5.90 -38.87
N LEU A 357 10.80 7.10 -38.73
CA LEU A 357 12.16 7.27 -38.20
C LEU A 357 12.28 6.79 -36.74
N ASP A 358 11.27 7.07 -35.92
CA ASP A 358 11.22 6.62 -34.52
C ASP A 358 11.11 5.09 -34.44
N GLU A 359 10.32 4.46 -35.32
CA GLU A 359 10.18 3.00 -35.39
C GLU A 359 11.49 2.34 -35.84
N GLU A 360 12.15 2.88 -36.87
CA GLU A 360 13.44 2.40 -37.35
C GLU A 360 14.52 2.49 -36.27
N ASP A 361 14.61 3.62 -35.54
CA ASP A 361 15.55 3.80 -34.43
C ASP A 361 15.31 2.76 -33.32
N ILE A 362 14.06 2.58 -32.88
CA ILE A 362 13.70 1.59 -31.86
C ILE A 362 14.04 0.17 -32.30
N LEU A 363 13.68 -0.22 -33.53
CA LEU A 363 14.01 -1.54 -34.07
C LEU A 363 15.53 -1.75 -34.16
N SER A 364 16.27 -0.74 -34.61
CA SER A 364 17.73 -0.81 -34.66
C SER A 364 18.34 -1.03 -33.26
N LEU A 365 17.82 -0.37 -32.22
CA LEU A 365 18.28 -0.52 -30.85
C LEU A 365 17.91 -1.88 -30.24
N CYS A 366 16.77 -2.45 -30.64
CA CYS A 366 16.35 -3.79 -30.19
C CYS A 366 17.20 -4.90 -30.85
N CYS A 367 17.61 -4.72 -32.10
CA CYS A 367 18.34 -5.74 -32.88
C CYS A 367 19.86 -5.64 -32.79
N SER A 368 20.43 -4.43 -32.66
CA SER A 368 21.89 -4.20 -32.74
C SER A 368 22.70 -4.70 -31.54
N ARG A 369 22.05 -5.21 -30.48
CA ARG A 369 22.71 -5.71 -29.27
C ARG A 369 22.77 -7.23 -29.18
N SER A 370 22.39 -7.94 -30.26
CA SER A 370 22.52 -9.40 -30.40
C SER A 370 23.96 -9.85 -30.62
#